data_AF-A0A4Y2PS21-F1
#
_entry.id   AF-A0A4Y2PS21-F1
#
_cell.length_a   1.000
_cell.length_b   1.000
_cell.length_c   1.000
_cell.angle_alpha   90.00
_cell.angle_beta   90.00
_cell.angle_gamma   90.00
#
_symmetry.space_group_name_H-M   'P 1'
#
loop_
_entity.id
_entity.type
_entity.pdbx_description
1 polymer ?
#
loop_
_entity_poly.entity_id
_entity_poly.type
_entity_poly.pdbx_seq_one_letter_code
_entity_poly.pdbx_strand_id
1 'polypeptide(L)'
;MKAKQDEILGMCIELHLVLTDGDHNDVNSFQLHQKILVMLTPHRQSDYPVGILFYLNLDRVVVNFPNLSVPLKIFLTRPVTVTAGERSFFQLKLVKTYTQSNLFQE
;
A
#
# COMPACT_ATOMS: atom_id res chain seq x y z
N MET A 1 23.04 -9.50 -1.45
CA MET A 1 21.85 -8.98 -0.72
C MET A 1 21.81 -9.47 0.73
N LYS A 2 21.94 -10.79 0.99
CA LYS A 2 21.85 -11.34 2.36
C LYS A 2 22.87 -10.75 3.35
N ALA A 3 24.15 -10.63 2.96
CA ALA A 3 25.19 -10.03 3.80
C ALA A 3 24.88 -8.59 4.26
N LYS A 4 24.27 -7.76 3.38
CA LYS A 4 23.85 -6.39 3.72
C LYS A 4 22.64 -6.37 4.67
N GLN A 5 21.80 -7.40 4.59
CA GLN A 5 20.64 -7.57 5.46
C GLN A 5 21.03 -7.94 6.90
N ASP A 6 22.07 -8.77 7.02
CA ASP A 6 22.64 -9.20 8.29
C ASP A 6 23.40 -8.04 8.97
N GLU A 7 24.10 -7.21 8.18
CA GLU A 7 24.74 -5.98 8.67
C GLU A 7 23.73 -4.97 9.24
N ILE A 8 22.62 -4.75 8.53
CA ILE A 8 21.53 -3.87 9.02
C ILE A 8 20.90 -4.44 10.29
N LEU A 9 20.79 -5.75 10.42
CA LEU A 9 20.28 -6.39 11.64
C LEU A 9 21.21 -6.12 12.83
N GLY A 10 22.52 -6.25 12.62
CA GLY A 10 23.53 -5.92 13.63
C GLY A 10 23.39 -4.48 14.13
N MET A 11 23.30 -3.52 13.22
CA MET A 11 23.09 -2.10 13.57
C MET A 11 21.77 -1.86 14.31
N CYS A 12 20.69 -2.56 13.95
CA CYS A 12 19.40 -2.43 14.65
C CYS A 12 19.47 -2.98 16.08
N ILE A 13 20.26 -4.03 16.32
CA ILE A 13 20.48 -4.60 17.65
C ILE A 13 21.33 -3.66 18.49
N GLU A 14 22.41 -3.10 17.94
CA GLU A 14 23.23 -2.11 18.64
C GLU A 14 22.42 -0.88 19.03
N LEU A 15 21.62 -0.34 18.10
CA LEU A 15 20.76 0.79 18.39
C LEU A 15 19.74 0.48 19.48
N HIS A 16 19.14 -0.72 19.47
CA HIS A 16 18.24 -1.17 20.52
C HIS A 16 18.93 -1.19 21.88
N LEU A 17 20.13 -1.77 21.97
CA LEU A 17 20.91 -1.83 23.21
C LEU A 17 21.29 -0.44 23.74
N VAL A 18 21.70 0.48 22.85
CA VAL A 18 22.05 1.86 23.22
C VAL A 18 20.84 2.64 23.74
N LEU A 19 19.65 2.36 23.20
CA LEU A 19 18.40 3.00 23.59
C LEU A 19 17.68 2.27 24.74
N THR A 20 18.23 1.15 25.22
CA THR A 20 17.69 0.41 26.36
C THR A 20 18.12 1.08 27.65
N ASP A 21 17.16 1.45 28.49
CA ASP A 21 17.42 1.86 29.87
C ASP A 21 16.78 0.87 30.85
N GLY A 22 17.59 -0.06 31.35
CA GLY A 22 17.12 -1.16 32.20
C GLY A 22 16.12 -2.06 31.46
N ASP A 23 14.88 -2.11 31.96
CA ASP A 23 13.77 -2.87 31.36
C ASP A 23 12.94 -2.02 30.37
N HIS A 24 13.25 -0.72 30.23
CA HIS A 24 12.54 0.17 29.33
C HIS A 24 13.21 0.23 27.97
N ASN A 25 12.41 -0.07 26.95
CA ASN A 25 12.87 -0.12 25.57
C ASN A 25 11.74 0.32 24.63
N ASP A 26 11.88 1.52 24.07
CA ASP A 26 10.89 2.07 23.15
C ASP A 26 11.01 1.52 21.72
N VAL A 27 12.18 0.97 21.37
CA VAL A 27 12.51 0.56 20.00
C VAL A 27 12.79 -0.94 19.97
N ASN A 28 11.98 -1.71 19.24
CA ASN A 28 12.25 -3.13 19.00
C ASN A 28 13.14 -3.33 17.75
N SER A 29 14.32 -3.95 17.93
CA SER A 29 15.30 -4.17 16.87
C SER A 29 14.76 -4.96 15.68
N PHE A 30 13.95 -5.99 15.93
CA PHE A 30 13.35 -6.82 14.88
C PHE A 30 12.30 -6.06 14.06
N GLN A 31 11.43 -5.31 14.73
CA GLN A 31 10.44 -4.46 14.04
C GLN A 31 11.11 -3.36 13.23
N LEU A 32 12.15 -2.73 13.77
CA LEU A 32 12.93 -1.71 13.07
C LEU A 32 13.61 -2.29 11.83
N HIS A 33 14.23 -3.47 11.95
CA HIS A 33 14.84 -4.19 10.83
C HIS A 33 13.84 -4.48 9.73
N GLN A 34 12.66 -5.01 10.07
CA GLN A 34 11.60 -5.26 9.09
C GLN A 34 11.14 -3.98 8.38
N LYS A 35 10.98 -2.87 9.11
CA LYS A 35 10.63 -1.55 8.55
C LYS A 35 11.64 -1.08 7.52
N ILE A 36 12.92 -1.10 7.88
CA ILE A 36 14.02 -0.69 7.01
C ILE A 36 14.09 -1.60 5.79
N LEU A 37 13.89 -2.90 5.96
CA LEU A 37 13.90 -3.86 4.87
C LEU A 37 12.81 -3.58 3.83
N VAL A 38 11.59 -3.31 4.29
CA VAL A 38 10.46 -2.96 3.43
C VAL A 38 10.79 -1.71 2.59
N MET A 39 11.40 -0.69 3.20
CA MET A 39 11.81 0.54 2.50
C MET A 39 12.96 0.32 1.52
N LEU A 40 13.93 -0.53 1.86
CA LEU A 40 15.09 -0.82 1.01
C LEU A 40 14.79 -1.85 -0.09
N THR A 41 13.67 -2.57 -0.01
CA THR A 41 13.30 -3.54 -1.04
C THR A 41 12.93 -2.77 -2.31
N PRO A 42 13.73 -2.86 -3.39
CA PRO A 42 13.43 -2.15 -4.62
C PRO A 42 12.12 -2.72 -5.18
N HIS A 43 11.09 -1.89 -5.20
CA HIS A 43 9.87 -2.26 -5.91
C HIS A 43 10.19 -2.15 -7.39
N ARG A 44 10.33 -3.30 -8.06
CA ARG A 44 10.20 -3.33 -9.51
C ARG A 44 8.83 -2.74 -9.80
N GLN A 45 8.82 -1.56 -10.42
CA GLN A 45 7.61 -0.90 -10.89
C GLN A 45 6.77 -1.98 -11.59
N SER A 46 5.76 -2.46 -10.90
CA SER A 46 4.68 -3.16 -11.56
C SER A 46 3.93 -2.03 -12.25
N ASP A 47 3.78 -2.10 -13.56
CA ASP A 47 2.99 -1.15 -14.37
C ASP A 47 1.52 -1.06 -13.93
N TYR A 48 1.14 -1.73 -12.84
CA TYR A 48 -0.23 -1.90 -12.40
C TYR A 48 -0.42 -1.50 -10.92
N PRO A 49 -1.33 -0.54 -10.63
CA PRO A 49 -1.67 -0.10 -9.28
C PRO A 49 -2.07 -1.24 -8.32
N VAL A 50 -2.56 -2.38 -8.85
CA VAL A 50 -2.92 -3.56 -8.05
C VAL A 50 -1.69 -4.28 -7.48
N GLY A 51 -0.55 -4.25 -8.18
CA GLY A 51 0.69 -4.85 -7.67
C GLY A 51 1.20 -4.12 -6.42
N ILE A 52 1.12 -2.79 -6.44
CA ILE A 52 1.43 -1.93 -5.30
C ILE A 52 0.42 -2.17 -4.17
N LEU A 53 -0.88 -2.25 -4.47
CA LEU A 53 -1.91 -2.59 -3.48
C LEU A 53 -1.64 -3.94 -2.82
N PHE A 54 -1.31 -4.97 -3.60
CA PHE A 54 -1.04 -6.31 -3.06
C PHE A 54 0.17 -6.30 -2.14
N TYR A 55 1.26 -5.61 -2.51
CA TYR A 55 2.43 -5.40 -1.65
C TYR A 55 2.09 -4.66 -0.35
N LEU A 56 1.23 -3.64 -0.43
CA LEU A 56 0.80 -2.86 0.74
C LEU A 56 -0.18 -3.62 1.64
N ASN A 57 -1.06 -4.45 1.07
CA ASN A 57 -2.05 -5.26 1.78
C ASN A 57 -1.49 -6.57 2.34
N LEU A 58 -0.39 -7.11 1.78
CA LEU A 58 0.29 -8.32 2.24
C LEU A 58 1.07 -8.09 3.55
N ASP A 59 0.41 -7.59 4.59
CA ASP A 59 0.86 -7.55 5.99
C ASP A 59 1.99 -6.58 6.35
N ARG A 60 2.94 -6.28 5.46
CA ARG A 60 4.19 -5.64 5.89
C ARG A 60 4.12 -4.14 6.08
N VAL A 61 3.21 -3.41 5.41
CA VAL A 61 3.16 -1.94 5.52
C VAL A 61 2.10 -1.49 6.52
N VAL A 62 0.97 -2.19 6.63
CA VAL A 62 -0.09 -1.82 7.58
C VAL A 62 0.37 -1.98 9.03
N VAL A 63 1.06 -3.09 9.34
CA VAL A 63 1.56 -3.37 10.69
C VAL A 63 2.74 -2.46 11.05
N ASN A 64 3.61 -2.19 10.08
CA ASN A 64 4.85 -1.46 10.33
C ASN A 64 4.72 0.07 10.18
N PHE A 65 3.78 0.53 9.36
CA PHE A 65 3.57 1.94 9.02
C PHE A 65 2.08 2.30 9.02
N PRO A 66 1.40 2.23 10.18
CA PRO A 66 -0.03 2.52 10.29
C PRO A 66 -0.40 3.91 9.75
N ASN A 67 0.47 4.90 9.94
CA ASN A 67 0.27 6.29 9.48
C ASN A 67 0.36 6.44 7.96
N LEU A 68 1.08 5.56 7.26
CA LEU A 68 1.16 5.54 5.80
C LEU A 68 0.01 4.74 5.18
N SER A 69 -0.57 3.80 5.93
CA SER A 69 -1.64 2.95 5.43
C SER A 69 -2.90 3.73 4.99
N VAL A 70 -3.27 4.79 5.73
CA VAL A 70 -4.48 5.58 5.46
C VAL A 70 -4.32 6.42 4.18
N PRO A 71 -3.27 7.25 4.02
CA PRO A 71 -3.04 7.99 2.78
C PRO A 71 -2.92 7.09 1.55
N LEU A 72 -2.25 5.93 1.66
CA LEU A 72 -2.08 4.99 0.55
C LEU A 72 -3.41 4.38 0.10
N LYS A 73 -4.28 3.99 1.05
CA LYS A 73 -5.62 3.49 0.73
C LYS A 73 -6.44 4.56 -0.02
N ILE A 74 -6.41 5.82 0.45
CA ILE A 74 -7.11 6.93 -0.22
C ILE A 74 -6.53 7.14 -1.64
N PHE A 75 -5.21 7.20 -1.76
CA PHE A 75 -4.51 7.39 -3.03
C PHE A 75 -4.85 6.30 -4.04
N LEU A 76 -4.97 5.04 -3.62
CA LEU A 76 -5.25 3.90 -4.50
C LEU A 76 -6.75 3.74 -4.81
N THR A 77 -7.63 4.21 -3.92
CA THR A 77 -9.09 4.17 -4.14
C THR A 77 -9.53 5.25 -5.13
N ARG A 78 -8.84 6.40 -5.15
CA ARG A 78 -9.18 7.54 -6.03
C ARG A 78 -9.07 7.23 -7.55
N PRO A 79 -8.03 6.57 -8.09
CA PRO A 79 -7.99 6.18 -9.50
C PRO A 79 -8.98 5.05 -9.82
N VAL A 80 -9.26 4.15 -8.87
CA VAL A 80 -10.19 3.02 -9.08
C VAL A 80 -11.65 3.50 -9.13
N THR A 81 -12.03 4.49 -8.31
CA THR A 81 -13.41 4.99 -8.25
C THR A 81 -13.75 5.94 -9.40
N VAL A 82 -12.83 6.76 -9.88
CA VAL A 82 -13.11 7.67 -11.02
C VAL A 82 -13.42 6.87 -12.28
N THR A 83 -12.58 5.89 -12.64
CA THR A 83 -12.82 5.05 -13.83
C THR A 83 -14.01 4.11 -13.67
N ALA A 84 -14.22 3.52 -12.49
CA ALA A 84 -15.40 2.68 -12.24
C ALA A 84 -16.70 3.49 -12.22
N GLY A 85 -16.67 4.71 -11.68
CA GLY A 85 -17.78 5.66 -11.69
C GLY A 85 -18.12 6.12 -13.10
N GLU A 86 -17.12 6.52 -13.89
CA GLU A 86 -17.29 6.88 -15.30
C GLU A 86 -17.86 5.72 -16.13
N ARG A 87 -17.34 4.50 -15.94
CA ARG A 87 -17.84 3.30 -16.63
C ARG A 87 -19.29 2.98 -16.25
N SER A 88 -19.62 3.03 -14.96
CA SER A 88 -20.98 2.80 -14.46
C SER A 88 -21.95 3.86 -14.96
N PHE A 89 -21.53 5.13 -14.94
CA PHE A 89 -22.32 6.24 -15.46
C PHE A 89 -22.52 6.14 -16.98
N PHE A 90 -21.49 5.72 -17.72
CA PHE A 90 -21.59 5.48 -19.15
C PHE A 90 -22.58 4.36 -19.48
N GLN A 91 -22.56 3.25 -18.72
CA GLN A 91 -23.54 2.18 -18.85
C GLN A 91 -24.97 2.68 -18.58
N LEU A 92 -25.17 3.45 -17.51
CA LEU A 92 -26.48 4.02 -17.18
C LEU A 92 -26.98 4.96 -18.28
N LYS A 93 -26.07 5.79 -18.81
CA LYS A 93 -26.36 6.70 -19.92
C LYS A 93 -26.75 5.92 -21.18
N LEU A 94 -26.03 4.85 -21.51
CA LEU A 94 -26.33 3.99 -22.66
C LEU A 94 -27.71 3.32 -22.53
N VAL A 95 -28.02 2.74 -21.37
CA VAL A 95 -29.32 2.13 -21.08
C VAL A 95 -30.43 3.17 -21.21
N LYS A 96 -30.26 4.34 -20.59
CA LYS A 96 -31.23 5.44 -20.69
C LYS A 96 -31.47 5.87 -22.13
N THR A 97 -30.41 6.07 -22.91
CA THR A 97 -30.53 6.48 -24.32
C THR A 97 -31.21 5.39 -25.15
N TYR A 98 -30.88 4.11 -24.94
CA TYR A 98 -31.52 2.99 -25.65
C TYR A 98 -33.02 2.94 -25.38
N THR A 99 -33.46 3.08 -24.12
CA THR A 99 -34.89 3.09 -23.77
C THR A 99 -35.61 4.29 -24.40
N GLN A 100 -35.02 5.48 -24.37
CA GLN A 100 -35.62 6.67 -24.96
C GLN A 100 -35.72 6.55 -26.48
N SER A 101 -34.67 6.10 -27.17
CA SER A 101 -34.70 5.92 -28.62
C SER A 101 -35.73 4.88 -29.06
N ASN A 102 -35.86 3.75 -28.36
CA ASN A 102 -36.89 2.75 -28.67
C ASN A 102 -38.31 3.33 -28.53
N LEU A 103 -38.54 4.15 -27.50
CA LEU A 103 -39.83 4.82 -27.28
C LEU A 103 -40.20 5.84 -28.38
N PHE A 104 -39.20 6.35 -29.12
CA PHE A 104 -39.39 7.30 -30.23
C PHE A 104 -39.41 6.62 -31.62
N GLN A 105 -39.17 5.31 -31.69
CA GLN A 105 -39.19 4.53 -32.94
C GLN A 105 -40.52 3.78 -33.17
N GLU A 106 -41.47 3.92 -32.25
CA GLU A 106 -42.90 3.57 -32.41
C GLU A 106 -43.69 4.78 -32.93
#